data_AF-A0A218PBZ4-F1
#
_entry.id   AF-A0A218PBZ4-F1
#
_cell.length_a   1.000
_cell.length_b   1.000
_cell.length_c   1.000
_cell.angle_alpha   90.00
_cell.angle_beta   90.00
_cell.angle_gamma   90.00
#
_symmetry.space_group_name_H-M   'P 1'
#
loop_
_entity.id
_entity.type
_entity.pdbx_description
1 polymer ?
#
loop_
_entity_poly.entity_id
_entity_poly.type
_entity_poly.pdbx_seq_one_letter_code
_entity_poly.pdbx_strand_id
1 'polypeptide(L)'
;MDMQGNRVDAGEHEVYAYKTVVTPVKAAGLEDTLTVTVWYVSNESRAFLYPWDVMWLSYASPTGTTSDVFVGIKLEYGGKSFTVTNPNPFQSGLFPYFEGDQEVFNDINEDLGYLYMGWVAVINLGLWYEWSDVNVLVPQSGAWTDMEGHSYEWSTSPDGSATYGGHSFKLVDFSWKYEGTVEGVQLQGKGKFSPDLPLAVESEGHYAYKDSSTGETTVIYGYIKLEDLKLEKVNP
;
A
#
# COMPACT_ATOMS: atom_id res chain seq x y z
N MET A 1 12.68 4.83 -25.14
CA MET A 1 13.50 5.49 -26.21
C MET A 1 14.96 5.39 -25.83
N ASP A 2 15.91 5.37 -26.78
CA ASP A 2 17.33 5.48 -26.45
C ASP A 2 17.76 6.94 -26.19
N MET A 3 19.04 7.13 -25.83
CA MET A 3 19.65 8.47 -25.63
C MET A 3 19.63 9.37 -26.88
N GLN A 4 19.36 8.81 -28.06
CA GLN A 4 19.27 9.53 -29.33
C GLN A 4 17.82 9.81 -29.74
N GLY A 5 16.84 9.42 -28.91
CA GLY A 5 15.41 9.60 -29.17
C GLY A 5 14.79 8.54 -30.09
N ASN A 6 15.51 7.47 -30.40
CA ASN A 6 14.97 6.38 -31.21
C ASN A 6 14.04 5.50 -30.38
N ARG A 7 12.96 5.01 -30.99
CA ARG A 7 12.16 3.93 -30.41
C ARG A 7 12.97 2.64 -30.48
N VAL A 8 13.02 1.92 -29.38
CA VAL A 8 13.72 0.64 -29.24
C VAL A 8 12.70 -0.37 -28.76
N ASP A 9 12.67 -1.53 -29.41
CA ASP A 9 11.93 -2.68 -28.94
C ASP A 9 12.78 -3.43 -27.89
N ALA A 10 12.27 -3.52 -26.66
CA ALA A 10 12.94 -4.19 -25.55
C ALA A 10 12.61 -5.71 -25.51
N GLY A 11 11.74 -6.21 -26.40
CA GLY A 11 11.29 -7.59 -26.45
C GLY A 11 10.11 -7.91 -25.52
N GLU A 12 9.65 -9.15 -25.58
CA GLU A 12 8.60 -9.70 -24.72
C GLU A 12 9.22 -10.44 -23.53
N HIS A 13 8.70 -10.20 -22.32
CA HIS A 13 9.22 -10.76 -21.07
C HIS A 13 8.09 -11.29 -20.19
N GLU A 14 8.34 -12.39 -19.49
CA GLU A 14 7.44 -12.87 -18.43
C GLU A 14 7.67 -12.07 -17.14
N VAL A 15 6.58 -11.64 -16.51
CA VAL A 15 6.59 -10.77 -15.32
C VAL A 15 5.52 -11.18 -14.32
N TYR A 16 5.72 -10.83 -13.05
CA TYR A 16 4.70 -10.93 -12.02
C TYR A 16 3.75 -9.74 -12.11
N ALA A 17 2.45 -9.99 -12.12
CA ALA A 17 1.41 -8.96 -12.21
C ALA A 17 0.58 -8.90 -10.92
N TYR A 18 0.50 -7.72 -10.32
CA TYR A 18 -0.32 -7.43 -9.15
C TYR A 18 -1.48 -6.55 -9.59
N LYS A 19 -2.70 -7.11 -9.55
CA LYS A 19 -3.92 -6.41 -9.95
C LYS A 19 -4.74 -6.03 -8.73
N THR A 20 -5.09 -4.75 -8.64
CA THR A 20 -5.98 -4.21 -7.62
C THR A 20 -7.18 -3.55 -8.26
N VAL A 21 -8.35 -3.82 -7.70
CA VAL A 21 -9.63 -3.29 -8.17
C VAL A 21 -10.22 -2.46 -7.05
N VAL A 22 -10.37 -1.17 -7.31
CA VAL A 22 -10.95 -0.19 -6.40
C VAL A 22 -12.36 0.10 -6.88
N THR A 23 -13.35 -0.28 -6.07
CA THR A 23 -14.76 0.03 -6.33
C THR A 23 -15.19 1.16 -5.39
N PRO A 24 -15.50 2.36 -5.90
CA PRO A 24 -15.92 3.47 -5.05
C PRO A 24 -17.30 3.20 -4.44
N VAL A 25 -17.44 3.42 -3.13
CA VAL A 25 -18.75 3.45 -2.44
C VAL A 25 -19.18 4.89 -2.21
N LYS A 26 -18.22 5.73 -1.79
CA LYS A 26 -18.35 7.19 -1.66
C LYS A 26 -16.97 7.79 -1.88
N ALA A 27 -16.76 8.30 -3.08
CA ALA A 27 -15.49 8.88 -3.53
C ALA A 27 -15.64 10.39 -3.76
N ALA A 28 -14.51 11.09 -3.84
CA ALA A 28 -14.46 12.50 -4.19
C ALA A 28 -14.60 12.73 -5.70
N GLY A 29 -13.97 11.88 -6.52
CA GLY A 29 -13.97 11.96 -7.99
C GLY A 29 -14.17 10.63 -8.72
N LEU A 30 -13.96 9.48 -8.07
CA LEU A 30 -14.19 8.17 -8.67
C LEU A 30 -15.70 7.85 -8.77
N GLU A 31 -16.21 7.84 -10.00
CA GLU A 31 -17.59 7.46 -10.30
C GLU A 31 -17.73 6.00 -10.76
N ASP A 32 -16.63 5.36 -11.12
CA ASP A 32 -16.57 3.98 -11.61
C ASP A 32 -15.36 3.23 -11.01
N THR A 33 -15.27 1.94 -11.31
CA THR A 33 -14.19 1.05 -10.88
C THR A 33 -12.86 1.50 -11.46
N LEU A 34 -11.87 1.69 -10.58
CA LEU A 34 -10.47 1.86 -10.95
C LEU A 34 -9.77 0.50 -10.86
N THR A 35 -9.05 0.12 -11.92
CA THR A 35 -8.14 -1.02 -11.90
C THR A 35 -6.70 -0.53 -11.98
N VAL A 36 -5.87 -0.99 -11.04
CA VAL A 36 -4.43 -0.74 -10.99
C VAL A 36 -3.71 -2.07 -11.23
N THR A 37 -2.86 -2.14 -12.24
CA THR A 37 -1.99 -3.30 -12.49
C THR A 37 -0.54 -2.88 -12.41
N VAL A 38 0.26 -3.57 -11.61
CA VAL A 38 1.69 -3.30 -11.43
C VAL A 38 2.49 -4.54 -11.81
N TRP A 39 3.62 -4.34 -12.48
CA TRP A 39 4.49 -5.42 -12.94
C TRP A 39 5.89 -5.38 -12.33
N TYR A 40 6.40 -6.55 -11.99
CA TYR A 40 7.76 -6.76 -11.49
C TYR A 40 8.42 -7.98 -12.15
N VAL A 41 9.76 -7.99 -12.24
CA VAL A 41 10.52 -9.15 -12.75
C VAL A 41 10.60 -10.29 -11.73
N SER A 42 10.38 -9.98 -10.45
CA SER A 42 10.38 -10.90 -9.31
C SER A 42 9.07 -10.83 -8.53
N ASN A 43 8.81 -11.86 -7.71
CA ASN A 43 7.72 -11.82 -6.76
C ASN A 43 8.00 -10.76 -5.67
N GLU A 44 7.16 -9.73 -5.61
CA GLU A 44 7.21 -8.63 -4.66
C GLU A 44 6.01 -8.68 -3.69
N SER A 45 6.16 -9.38 -2.56
CA SER A 45 5.11 -9.45 -1.52
C SER A 45 4.68 -8.07 -0.99
N ARG A 46 5.55 -7.05 -1.09
CA ARG A 46 5.20 -5.68 -0.71
C ARG A 46 4.18 -5.05 -1.67
N ALA A 47 4.20 -5.39 -2.95
CA ALA A 47 3.21 -4.92 -3.93
C ALA A 47 1.81 -5.49 -3.63
N PHE A 48 1.74 -6.70 -3.03
CA PHE A 48 0.49 -7.25 -2.53
C PHE A 48 -0.05 -6.50 -1.30
N LEU A 49 0.84 -6.10 -0.38
CA LEU A 49 0.46 -5.36 0.82
C LEU A 49 0.16 -3.89 0.55
N TYR A 50 0.72 -3.33 -0.52
CA TYR A 50 0.56 -1.92 -0.88
C TYR A 50 0.37 -1.71 -2.38
N PRO A 51 -0.74 -2.18 -2.96
CA PRO A 51 -0.95 -2.08 -4.40
C PRO A 51 -1.14 -0.64 -4.94
N TRP A 52 -1.35 0.35 -4.06
CA TRP A 52 -1.36 1.78 -4.41
C TRP A 52 -0.14 2.54 -3.85
N ASP A 53 0.84 1.93 -3.18
CA ASP A 53 2.02 2.63 -2.63
C ASP A 53 3.27 2.40 -3.48
N VAL A 54 3.15 2.58 -4.79
CA VAL A 54 4.26 2.37 -5.71
C VAL A 54 4.86 3.71 -6.11
N MET A 55 5.33 4.52 -5.14
CA MET A 55 6.31 5.59 -5.40
C MET A 55 6.06 6.35 -6.74
N TRP A 56 4.84 6.87 -6.92
CA TRP A 56 4.06 6.87 -8.18
C TRP A 56 4.75 7.36 -9.45
N LEU A 57 5.82 8.14 -9.36
CA LEU A 57 6.60 8.63 -10.49
C LEU A 57 8.10 8.73 -10.20
N SER A 58 8.55 8.44 -8.97
CA SER A 58 9.95 8.59 -8.58
C SER A 58 10.91 7.59 -9.26
N TYR A 59 10.36 6.53 -9.86
CA TYR A 59 11.10 5.58 -10.71
C TYR A 59 11.15 5.96 -12.20
N ALA A 60 10.44 7.00 -12.62
CA ALA A 60 10.57 7.54 -13.98
C ALA A 60 11.76 8.50 -14.14
N SER A 61 12.80 8.34 -13.29
CA SER A 61 14.02 9.12 -13.40
C SER A 61 15.00 8.42 -14.34
N PRO A 62 15.43 9.06 -15.44
CA PRO A 62 16.45 8.50 -16.34
C PRO A 62 17.85 8.40 -15.71
N THR A 63 18.02 8.93 -14.50
CA THR A 63 19.29 8.93 -13.75
C THR A 63 19.13 8.40 -12.32
N GLY A 64 17.96 7.85 -11.97
CA GLY A 64 17.65 7.42 -10.61
C GLY A 64 18.09 5.99 -10.35
N THR A 65 19.00 5.82 -9.39
CA THR A 65 19.16 4.57 -8.64
C THR A 65 17.80 4.07 -8.15
N THR A 66 17.67 2.74 -8.05
CA THR A 66 16.62 1.97 -7.33
C THR A 66 15.48 1.46 -8.20
N SER A 67 15.68 0.32 -8.84
CA SER A 67 14.76 -0.83 -8.83
C SER A 67 14.96 -1.59 -10.13
N ASP A 68 15.92 -2.52 -10.11
CA ASP A 68 16.14 -3.48 -11.20
C ASP A 68 14.98 -4.49 -11.30
N VAL A 69 13.89 -4.28 -10.54
CA VAL A 69 12.75 -5.18 -10.45
C VAL A 69 11.43 -4.58 -10.93
N PHE A 70 11.26 -3.25 -10.93
CA PHE A 70 10.00 -2.60 -11.31
C PHE A 70 9.87 -2.44 -12.83
N VAL A 71 8.82 -3.02 -13.41
CA VAL A 71 8.58 -3.05 -14.86
C VAL A 71 7.58 -1.98 -15.32
N GLY A 72 6.55 -1.67 -14.53
CA GLY A 72 5.57 -0.66 -14.94
C GLY A 72 4.26 -0.69 -14.17
N ILE A 73 3.39 0.22 -14.54
CA ILE A 73 2.04 0.38 -13.99
C ILE A 73 1.04 0.66 -15.12
N LYS A 74 -0.17 0.10 -15.00
CA LYS A 74 -1.33 0.42 -15.81
C LYS A 74 -2.50 0.81 -14.92
N LEU A 75 -3.15 1.90 -15.29
CA LEU A 75 -4.37 2.40 -14.69
C LEU A 75 -5.50 2.28 -15.71
N GLU A 76 -6.65 1.78 -15.30
CA GLU A 76 -7.85 1.66 -16.12
C GLU A 76 -9.04 2.23 -15.34
N TYR A 77 -9.70 3.24 -15.91
CA TYR A 77 -10.81 3.97 -15.28
C TYR A 77 -11.73 4.56 -16.34
N GLY A 78 -13.05 4.40 -16.19
CA GLY A 78 -14.04 5.02 -17.10
C GLY A 78 -13.88 4.66 -18.58
N GLY A 79 -13.37 3.46 -18.88
CA GLY A 79 -13.05 3.02 -20.25
C GLY A 79 -11.76 3.63 -20.84
N LYS A 80 -11.07 4.50 -20.09
CA LYS A 80 -9.74 5.02 -20.42
C LYS A 80 -8.66 4.15 -19.78
N SER A 81 -7.46 4.21 -20.34
CA SER A 81 -6.29 3.58 -19.74
C SER A 81 -5.05 4.44 -19.89
N PHE A 82 -4.17 4.36 -18.90
CA PHE A 82 -2.86 4.96 -18.92
C PHE A 82 -1.81 3.94 -18.48
N THR A 83 -0.68 3.86 -19.18
CA THR A 83 0.39 2.91 -18.91
C THR A 83 1.74 3.59 -18.88
N VAL A 84 2.57 3.23 -17.90
CA VAL A 84 3.99 3.56 -17.83
C VAL A 84 4.79 2.27 -17.77
N THR A 85 5.80 2.14 -18.63
CA THR A 85 6.75 1.03 -18.55
C THR A 85 8.18 1.54 -18.36
N ASN A 86 8.91 0.85 -17.49
CA ASN A 86 10.32 1.04 -17.20
C ASN A 86 11.13 -0.08 -17.85
N PRO A 87 11.93 0.20 -18.88
CA PRO A 87 12.73 -0.82 -19.55
C PRO A 87 13.99 -1.22 -18.76
N ASN A 88 14.39 -0.46 -17.73
CA ASN A 88 15.66 -0.63 -17.04
C ASN A 88 15.92 -2.05 -16.48
N PRO A 89 14.92 -2.80 -15.95
CA PRO A 89 15.12 -4.18 -15.52
C PRO A 89 15.63 -5.13 -16.61
N PHE A 90 15.37 -4.82 -17.89
CA PHE A 90 15.72 -5.67 -19.03
C PHE A 90 16.86 -5.08 -19.86
N GLN A 91 16.87 -3.75 -20.01
CA GLN A 91 17.84 -3.03 -20.83
C GLN A 91 18.08 -1.63 -20.27
N SER A 92 19.30 -1.40 -19.82
CA SER A 92 19.73 -0.09 -19.31
C SER A 92 19.91 0.94 -20.43
N GLY A 93 19.87 2.22 -20.07
CA GLY A 93 20.07 3.34 -21.01
C GLY A 93 18.86 3.65 -21.90
N LEU A 94 17.69 3.06 -21.59
CA LEU A 94 16.42 3.35 -22.22
C LEU A 94 15.53 4.20 -21.30
N PHE A 95 14.86 5.20 -21.88
CA PHE A 95 13.85 6.00 -21.21
C PHE A 95 12.53 5.24 -21.03
N PRO A 96 11.78 5.51 -19.94
CA PRO A 96 10.42 5.02 -19.76
C PRO A 96 9.51 5.33 -20.96
N TYR A 97 8.54 4.44 -21.19
CA TYR A 97 7.52 4.61 -22.20
C TYR A 97 6.16 4.90 -21.55
N PHE A 98 5.41 5.80 -22.18
CA PHE A 98 4.11 6.27 -21.72
C PHE A 98 3.09 6.08 -22.83
N GLU A 99 1.94 5.49 -22.50
CA GLU A 99 0.86 5.21 -23.44
C GLU A 99 -0.50 5.49 -22.82
N GLY A 100 -1.45 5.96 -23.64
CA GLY A 100 -2.82 6.17 -23.23
C GLY A 100 -3.13 7.59 -22.74
N ASP A 101 -4.20 7.71 -21.97
CA ASP A 101 -4.79 8.99 -21.57
C ASP A 101 -4.21 9.48 -20.24
N GLN A 102 -3.39 10.53 -20.29
CA GLN A 102 -2.77 11.12 -19.11
C GLN A 102 -3.77 11.80 -18.17
N GLU A 103 -4.97 12.14 -18.64
CA GLU A 103 -6.01 12.74 -17.80
C GLU A 103 -6.49 11.77 -16.72
N VAL A 104 -6.35 10.45 -16.95
CA VAL A 104 -6.74 9.41 -15.98
C VAL A 104 -6.15 9.70 -14.61
N PHE A 105 -4.88 10.12 -14.51
CA PHE A 105 -4.28 10.44 -13.20
C PHE A 105 -4.95 11.62 -12.51
N ASN A 106 -5.24 12.69 -13.25
CA ASN A 106 -5.86 13.88 -12.68
C ASN A 106 -7.26 13.55 -12.15
N ASP A 107 -7.99 12.70 -12.87
CA ASP A 107 -9.34 12.28 -12.52
C ASP A 107 -9.39 11.47 -11.21
N ILE A 108 -8.30 10.78 -10.85
CA ILE A 108 -8.29 9.84 -9.71
C ILE A 108 -7.38 10.27 -8.54
N ASN A 109 -6.55 11.32 -8.70
CA ASN A 109 -5.46 11.68 -7.78
C ASN A 109 -5.93 11.89 -6.33
N GLU A 110 -7.05 12.59 -6.14
CA GLU A 110 -7.58 12.87 -4.80
C GLU A 110 -8.01 11.59 -4.07
N ASP A 111 -8.78 10.73 -4.75
CA ASP A 111 -9.25 9.46 -4.18
C ASP A 111 -8.11 8.49 -3.87
N LEU A 112 -7.05 8.50 -4.67
CA LEU A 112 -5.84 7.73 -4.35
C LEU A 112 -5.15 8.23 -3.09
N GLY A 113 -5.15 9.53 -2.86
CA GLY A 113 -4.69 10.10 -1.59
C GLY A 113 -5.52 9.58 -0.42
N TYR A 114 -6.85 9.56 -0.55
CA TYR A 114 -7.73 9.00 0.47
C TYR A 114 -7.55 7.49 0.67
N LEU A 115 -7.35 6.72 -0.39
CA LEU A 115 -7.03 5.30 -0.31
C LEU A 115 -5.71 5.06 0.42
N TYR A 116 -4.67 5.84 0.11
CA TYR A 116 -3.38 5.77 0.80
C TYR A 116 -3.53 6.07 2.29
N MET A 117 -4.18 7.18 2.65
CA MET A 117 -4.39 7.56 4.05
C MET A 117 -5.27 6.55 4.81
N GLY A 118 -6.33 6.05 4.18
CA GLY A 118 -7.18 5.01 4.75
C GLY A 118 -6.43 3.70 4.97
N TRP A 119 -5.54 3.32 4.04
CA TRP A 119 -4.68 2.16 4.22
C TRP A 119 -3.64 2.36 5.32
N VAL A 120 -3.05 3.55 5.35
CA VAL A 120 -2.13 3.93 6.43
C VAL A 120 -2.82 3.76 7.78
N ALA A 121 -4.09 4.16 7.89
CA ALA A 121 -4.87 4.02 9.12
C ALA A 121 -5.19 2.59 9.55
N VAL A 122 -5.02 1.58 8.69
CA VAL A 122 -5.39 0.18 9.04
C VAL A 122 -4.19 -0.76 9.08
N ILE A 123 -3.12 -0.45 8.33
CA ILE A 123 -1.95 -1.32 8.15
C ILE A 123 -0.63 -0.63 8.50
N ASN A 124 -0.56 0.71 8.40
CA ASN A 124 0.70 1.43 8.48
C ASN A 124 0.86 2.21 9.80
N LEU A 125 2.11 2.43 10.17
CA LEU A 125 2.63 2.97 11.43
C LEU A 125 2.65 1.95 12.57
N GLY A 126 3.82 1.34 12.75
CA GLY A 126 4.25 0.79 14.03
C GLY A 126 3.89 -0.66 14.30
N LEU A 127 2.81 -1.23 13.74
CA LEU A 127 2.39 -2.59 14.08
C LEU A 127 3.53 -3.60 13.94
N TRP A 128 4.13 -3.74 12.76
CA TRP A 128 5.15 -4.77 12.56
C TRP A 128 6.51 -4.41 13.16
N TYR A 129 6.86 -3.12 13.21
CA TYR A 129 8.15 -2.68 13.71
C TYR A 129 8.21 -2.73 15.24
N GLU A 130 7.22 -2.17 15.92
CA GLU A 130 7.16 -2.15 17.39
C GLU A 130 6.95 -3.55 17.98
N TRP A 131 6.39 -4.47 17.19
CA TRP A 131 6.17 -5.84 17.61
C TRP A 131 7.25 -6.83 17.16
N SER A 132 8.26 -6.40 16.39
CA SER A 132 9.25 -7.33 15.82
C SER A 132 10.05 -8.07 16.87
N ASP A 133 10.28 -7.41 18.01
CA ASP A 133 11.19 -7.88 19.07
C ASP A 133 10.43 -8.36 20.31
N VAL A 134 9.10 -8.45 20.26
CA VAL A 134 8.26 -8.87 21.40
C VAL A 134 7.49 -10.15 21.10
N ASN A 135 7.23 -10.93 22.14
CA ASN A 135 6.32 -12.07 22.03
C ASN A 135 4.87 -11.59 22.12
N VAL A 136 4.25 -11.37 20.97
CA VAL A 136 2.83 -10.96 20.85
C VAL A 136 1.82 -12.05 21.23
N LEU A 137 2.28 -13.28 21.52
CA LEU A 137 1.43 -14.38 22.02
C LEU A 137 1.25 -14.36 23.55
N VAL A 138 1.68 -13.28 24.20
CA VAL A 138 1.27 -12.88 25.56
C VAL A 138 0.86 -11.41 25.51
N PRO A 139 0.04 -10.91 26.45
CA PRO A 139 -0.32 -9.50 26.47
C PRO A 139 0.92 -8.60 26.53
N GLN A 140 0.97 -7.59 25.66
CA GLN A 140 2.04 -6.59 25.58
C GLN A 140 1.46 -5.19 25.45
N SER A 141 2.25 -4.18 25.80
CA SER A 141 1.95 -2.78 25.54
C SER A 141 3.21 -1.97 25.49
N GLY A 142 3.20 -0.88 24.73
CA GLY A 142 4.32 0.04 24.64
C GLY A 142 3.85 1.45 24.32
N ALA A 143 4.73 2.41 24.59
CA ALA A 143 4.53 3.79 24.23
C ALA A 143 5.88 4.47 24.03
N TRP A 144 5.95 5.41 23.09
CA TRP A 144 7.10 6.29 22.92
C TRP A 144 6.65 7.70 22.55
N THR A 145 7.55 8.64 22.75
CA THR A 145 7.39 10.04 22.31
C THR A 145 8.77 10.55 21.94
N ASP A 146 8.89 11.24 20.81
CA ASP A 146 10.15 11.85 20.39
C ASP A 146 10.19 13.36 20.72
N MET A 147 11.34 13.98 20.47
CA MET A 147 11.52 15.42 20.69
C MET A 147 10.87 16.28 19.58
N GLU A 148 10.32 15.65 18.54
CA GLU A 148 9.70 16.32 17.39
C GLU A 148 8.19 16.46 17.57
N GLY A 149 7.62 15.91 18.65
CA GLY A 149 6.20 16.04 18.98
C GLY A 149 5.35 14.90 18.43
N HIS A 150 5.99 13.79 18.04
CA HIS A 150 5.32 12.55 17.71
C HIS A 150 5.18 11.66 18.95
N SER A 151 4.03 11.05 19.10
CA SER A 151 3.77 10.06 20.14
C SER A 151 3.06 8.84 19.56
N TYR A 152 3.37 7.68 20.12
CA TYR A 152 2.76 6.42 19.73
C TYR A 152 2.47 5.58 20.98
N GLU A 153 1.31 4.95 21.01
CA GLU A 153 0.88 4.02 22.06
C GLU A 153 0.30 2.78 21.40
N TRP A 154 0.56 1.61 21.97
CA TRP A 154 0.03 0.36 21.45
C TRP A 154 -0.20 -0.69 22.53
N SER A 155 -1.09 -1.63 22.24
CA SER A 155 -1.30 -2.81 23.06
C SER A 155 -1.64 -4.02 22.21
N THR A 156 -1.30 -5.22 22.70
CA THR A 156 -1.71 -6.49 22.12
C THR A 156 -2.22 -7.44 23.20
N SER A 157 -3.21 -8.25 22.84
CA SER A 157 -3.78 -9.28 23.70
C SER A 157 -4.12 -10.50 22.84
N PRO A 158 -3.47 -11.66 23.05
CA PRO A 158 -3.82 -12.89 22.34
C PRO A 158 -5.26 -13.30 22.65
N ASP A 159 -6.09 -13.41 21.61
CA ASP A 159 -7.47 -13.88 21.75
C ASP A 159 -7.98 -14.54 20.47
N GLY A 160 -8.44 -15.78 20.59
CA GLY A 160 -9.12 -16.51 19.51
C GLY A 160 -8.20 -17.11 18.44
N SER A 161 -8.86 -17.57 17.38
CA SER A 161 -8.24 -18.17 16.20
C SER A 161 -9.10 -17.92 14.95
N ALA A 162 -8.47 -17.99 13.78
CA ALA A 162 -9.16 -18.02 12.47
C ALA A 162 -8.68 -19.20 11.64
N THR A 163 -9.48 -19.62 10.66
CA THR A 163 -9.12 -20.71 9.75
C THR A 163 -9.13 -20.22 8.31
N TYR A 164 -8.01 -20.44 7.62
CA TYR A 164 -7.85 -20.12 6.21
C TYR A 164 -7.12 -21.25 5.50
N GLY A 165 -7.57 -21.62 4.29
CA GLY A 165 -6.92 -22.67 3.51
C GLY A 165 -6.81 -24.04 4.22
N GLY A 166 -7.68 -24.32 5.21
CA GLY A 166 -7.61 -25.53 6.04
C GLY A 166 -6.62 -25.46 7.21
N HIS A 167 -5.94 -24.33 7.40
CA HIS A 167 -4.98 -24.09 8.49
C HIS A 167 -5.58 -23.17 9.55
N SER A 168 -5.30 -23.45 10.82
CA SER A 168 -5.74 -22.62 11.95
C SER A 168 -4.61 -21.69 12.41
N PHE A 169 -4.94 -20.41 12.55
CA PHE A 169 -4.03 -19.34 12.92
C PHE A 169 -4.45 -18.77 14.28
N LYS A 170 -3.49 -18.56 15.18
CA LYS A 170 -3.75 -17.85 16.43
C LYS A 170 -3.94 -16.37 16.14
N LEU A 171 -4.94 -15.76 16.78
CA LEU A 171 -5.19 -14.34 16.63
C LEU A 171 -4.70 -13.57 17.86
N VAL A 172 -4.26 -12.35 17.59
CA VAL A 172 -3.86 -11.36 18.57
C VAL A 172 -4.67 -10.11 18.29
N ASP A 173 -5.45 -9.71 19.29
CA ASP A 173 -6.12 -8.41 19.28
C ASP A 173 -5.07 -7.33 19.50
N PHE A 174 -5.20 -6.22 18.78
CA PHE A 174 -4.30 -5.10 18.90
C PHE A 174 -5.04 -3.78 18.92
N SER A 175 -4.41 -2.77 19.49
CA SER A 175 -4.82 -1.38 19.39
C SER A 175 -3.61 -0.48 19.31
N TRP A 176 -3.75 0.67 18.67
CA TRP A 176 -2.70 1.66 18.60
C TRP A 176 -3.26 3.07 18.44
N LYS A 177 -2.47 4.06 18.83
CA LYS A 177 -2.72 5.48 18.65
C LYS A 177 -1.41 6.16 18.27
N TYR A 178 -1.48 7.06 17.30
CA TYR A 178 -0.39 7.96 16.93
C TYR A 178 -0.88 9.41 16.95
N GLU A 179 -0.01 10.32 17.37
CA GLU A 179 -0.28 11.75 17.33
C GLU A 179 1.01 12.50 16.96
N GLY A 180 0.97 13.21 15.82
CA GLY A 180 2.01 14.12 15.33
C GLY A 180 1.53 15.55 15.48
N THR A 181 1.93 16.19 16.59
CA THR A 181 1.36 17.49 17.00
C THR A 181 1.75 18.61 16.04
N VAL A 182 2.95 18.53 15.45
CA VAL A 182 3.49 19.55 14.54
C VAL A 182 2.82 19.46 13.17
N GLU A 183 2.53 18.25 12.72
CA GLU A 183 1.87 17.92 11.45
C GLU A 183 0.35 18.12 11.53
N GLY A 184 -0.20 18.20 12.74
CA GLY A 184 -1.64 18.23 12.96
C GLY A 184 -2.31 16.92 12.55
N VAL A 185 -1.60 15.80 12.72
CA VAL A 185 -2.00 14.47 12.29
C VAL A 185 -2.30 13.59 13.50
N GLN A 186 -3.44 12.91 13.48
CA GLN A 186 -3.84 11.94 14.49
C GLN A 186 -4.29 10.66 13.81
N LEU A 187 -3.84 9.53 14.34
CA LEU A 187 -4.30 8.23 13.89
C LEU A 187 -4.61 7.33 15.07
N GLN A 188 -5.54 6.42 14.86
CA GLN A 188 -5.81 5.34 15.79
C GLN A 188 -6.38 4.15 15.04
N GLY A 189 -6.11 2.96 15.56
CA GLY A 189 -6.67 1.75 15.00
C GLY A 189 -6.69 0.62 16.00
N LYS A 190 -7.42 -0.43 15.64
CA LYS A 190 -7.48 -1.68 16.38
C LYS A 190 -7.93 -2.79 15.44
N GLY A 191 -7.66 -4.03 15.83
CA GLY A 191 -8.02 -5.16 15.00
C GLY A 191 -7.50 -6.48 15.54
N LYS A 192 -7.36 -7.43 14.62
CA LYS A 192 -6.84 -8.77 14.86
C LYS A 192 -5.78 -9.09 13.81
N PHE A 193 -4.65 -9.64 14.24
CA PHE A 193 -3.64 -10.19 13.34
C PHE A 193 -3.21 -11.58 13.80
N SER A 194 -2.49 -12.28 12.93
CA SER A 194 -1.73 -13.47 13.32
C SER A 194 -0.26 -13.21 13.03
N PRO A 195 0.67 -13.54 13.94
CA PRO A 195 2.10 -13.45 13.64
C PRO A 195 2.53 -14.42 12.53
N ASP A 196 1.70 -15.41 12.21
CA ASP A 196 1.91 -16.39 11.14
C ASP A 196 1.30 -15.95 9.80
N LEU A 197 0.67 -14.77 9.73
CA LEU A 197 0.08 -14.20 8.51
C LEU A 197 0.76 -12.89 8.15
N PRO A 198 0.98 -12.61 6.86
CA PRO A 198 1.66 -11.38 6.43
C PRO A 198 0.77 -10.12 6.46
N LEU A 199 -0.49 -10.25 6.88
CA LEU A 199 -1.48 -9.18 6.93
C LEU A 199 -2.38 -9.31 8.16
N ALA A 200 -3.00 -8.20 8.55
CA ALA A 200 -4.06 -8.22 9.55
C ALA A 200 -5.25 -9.06 9.05
N VAL A 201 -5.86 -9.80 9.96
CA VAL A 201 -7.08 -10.58 9.72
C VAL A 201 -8.28 -9.64 9.70
N GLU A 202 -8.27 -8.63 10.55
CA GLU A 202 -9.26 -7.57 10.60
C GLU A 202 -8.59 -6.32 11.17
N SER A 203 -8.90 -5.14 10.64
CA SER A 203 -8.41 -3.89 11.22
C SER A 203 -9.36 -2.76 10.86
N GLU A 204 -9.66 -1.92 11.84
CA GLU A 204 -10.33 -0.65 11.64
C GLU A 204 -9.48 0.48 12.21
N GLY A 205 -9.52 1.63 11.57
CA GLY A 205 -8.79 2.80 12.03
C GLY A 205 -9.21 4.06 11.32
N HIS A 206 -8.65 5.18 11.77
CA HIS A 206 -8.82 6.45 11.07
C HIS A 206 -7.55 7.27 11.03
N TYR A 207 -7.45 8.08 9.98
CA TYR A 207 -6.46 9.11 9.78
C TYR A 207 -7.17 10.47 9.82
N ALA A 208 -6.78 11.32 10.75
CA ALA A 208 -7.27 12.68 10.86
C ALA A 208 -6.12 13.65 10.61
N TYR A 209 -6.35 14.64 9.74
CA TYR A 209 -5.42 15.74 9.56
C TYR A 209 -6.16 17.08 9.55
N LYS A 210 -5.45 18.12 9.97
CA LYS A 210 -5.94 19.50 9.92
C LYS A 210 -5.30 20.25 8.77
N ASP A 211 -6.11 20.75 7.85
CA ASP A 211 -5.64 21.61 6.77
C ASP A 211 -5.10 22.93 7.35
N SER A 212 -3.86 23.27 7.02
CA SER A 212 -3.19 24.46 7.55
C SER A 212 -3.71 25.77 6.93
N SER A 213 -4.34 25.70 5.76
CA SER A 213 -4.85 26.83 5.00
C SER A 213 -6.33 27.13 5.31
N THR A 214 -7.17 26.11 5.45
CA THR A 214 -8.61 26.27 5.74
C THR A 214 -8.93 26.09 7.22
N GLY A 215 -8.06 25.40 7.98
CA GLY A 215 -8.29 25.02 9.37
C GLY A 215 -9.28 23.87 9.55
N GLU A 216 -9.81 23.30 8.47
CA GLU A 216 -10.76 22.19 8.50
C GLU A 216 -10.05 20.88 8.88
N THR A 217 -10.77 20.01 9.58
CA THR A 217 -10.29 18.67 9.92
C THR A 217 -10.96 17.65 9.01
N THR A 218 -10.14 16.92 8.27
CA THR A 218 -10.58 15.79 7.46
C THR A 218 -10.29 14.50 8.23
N VAL A 219 -11.27 13.61 8.30
CA VAL A 219 -11.14 12.29 8.92
C VAL A 219 -11.45 11.22 7.91
N ILE A 220 -10.51 10.31 7.71
CA ILE A 220 -10.56 9.22 6.75
C ILE A 220 -10.64 7.93 7.56
N TYR A 221 -11.67 7.14 7.30
CA TYR A 221 -11.89 5.86 7.97
C TYR A 221 -11.46 4.71 7.07
N GLY A 222 -10.75 3.74 7.64
CA GLY A 222 -10.37 2.51 6.96
C GLY A 222 -10.91 1.30 7.71
N TYR A 223 -11.30 0.29 6.93
CA TYR A 223 -11.62 -1.05 7.43
C TYR A 223 -11.07 -2.08 6.46
N ILE A 224 -10.42 -3.11 6.98
CA ILE A 224 -9.96 -4.27 6.22
C ILE A 224 -10.37 -5.55 6.93
N LYS A 225 -10.64 -6.58 6.13
CA LYS A 225 -10.93 -7.92 6.60
C LYS A 225 -10.39 -8.94 5.62
N LEU A 226 -9.67 -9.92 6.12
CA LEU A 226 -9.28 -11.11 5.37
C LEU A 226 -10.47 -12.07 5.31
N GLU A 227 -11.11 -12.16 4.14
CA GLU A 227 -12.27 -13.03 3.93
C GLU A 227 -11.88 -14.47 3.58
N ASP A 228 -10.89 -14.65 2.71
CA ASP A 228 -10.36 -15.95 2.30
C ASP A 228 -8.86 -15.85 2.02
N LEU A 229 -8.13 -16.93 2.30
CA LEU A 229 -6.72 -17.07 1.98
C LEU A 229 -6.46 -18.51 1.57
N LYS A 230 -6.12 -18.69 0.28
CA LYS A 230 -5.69 -19.96 -0.27
C LYS A 230 -4.19 -20.11 -0.07
N LEU A 231 -3.78 -21.27 0.43
CA LEU A 231 -2.39 -21.57 0.72
C LEU A 231 -1.95 -22.70 -0.21
N GLU A 232 -0.93 -22.44 -1.00
CA GLU A 232 -0.34 -23.42 -1.89
C GLU A 232 1.08 -23.74 -1.42
N LYS A 233 1.45 -25.01 -1.54
CA LYS A 233 2.81 -25.43 -1.24
C LYS A 233 3.73 -24.90 -2.34
N VAL A 234 4.66 -24.03 -1.97
CA VAL A 234 5.76 -23.65 -2.86
C VAL A 234 6.68 -24.86 -2.96
N ASN A 235 6.81 -25.44 -4.16
CA ASN A 235 7.82 -26.46 -4.42
C ASN A 235 9.18 -25.75 -4.52
N PRO A 236 10.16 -26.10 -3.67
CA PRO A 236 11.50 -25.54 -3.72
C PRO A 236 12.28 -26.01 -4.95
#